data_AF-A0A6I9P943-F1
#
_entry.id   AF-A0A6I9P943-F1
#
_cell.length_a   1.000
_cell.length_b   1.000
_cell.length_c   1.000
_cell.angle_alpha   90.00
_cell.angle_beta   90.00
_cell.angle_gamma   90.00
#
_symmetry.space_group_name_H-M   'P 1'
#
loop_
_entity.id
_entity.type
_entity.pdbx_description
1 polymer ?
#
loop_
_entity_poly.entity_id
_entity_poly.type
_entity_poly.pdbx_seq_one_letter_code
_entity_poly.pdbx_strand_id
1 'polypeptide(L)'
;ATGIEDRLQDGVAETIASLRQAGLQIWVLTGDKQETAVNIAYACKLLDPEEEILTLNADSQEACALLLDESLHYIQAKFLCSSSDHTTTKSFHSNVSPFGIFTPPPPSCPPAPPAVHQIGLVIDGRTLAYALDQSLEEKFLAVAQSCRAVLCCRSTPLQKSMVVKLVRNKLKVMTLAIGK
;
A
#
# COMPACT_ATOMS: atom_id res chain seq x y z
N ALA A 1 -27.98 6.68 20.41
CA ALA A 1 -27.73 6.18 19.05
C ALA A 1 -27.01 4.85 19.18
N THR A 2 -27.62 3.75 18.72
CA THR A 2 -27.04 2.39 18.80
C THR A 2 -26.37 2.07 17.47
N GLY A 3 -25.04 2.18 17.40
CA GLY A 3 -24.26 1.79 16.22
C GLY A 3 -24.16 0.28 16.13
N ILE A 4 -24.58 -0.30 15.02
CA ILE A 4 -24.35 -1.71 14.72
C ILE A 4 -22.87 -1.84 14.39
N GLU A 5 -22.11 -2.57 15.20
CA GLU A 5 -20.73 -2.91 14.88
C GLU A 5 -20.71 -3.84 13.66
N ASP A 6 -20.01 -3.43 12.61
CA ASP A 6 -19.76 -4.29 11.45
C ASP A 6 -18.94 -5.50 11.90
N ARG A 7 -19.60 -6.66 11.93
CA ARG A 7 -18.94 -7.92 12.28
C ARG A 7 -18.15 -8.43 11.08
N LEU A 8 -16.84 -8.57 11.28
CA LEU A 8 -15.98 -9.30 10.35
C LEU A 8 -16.39 -10.78 10.32
N GLN A 9 -16.11 -11.45 9.21
CA GLN A 9 -16.20 -12.92 9.16
C GLN A 9 -15.15 -13.54 10.10
N ASP A 10 -15.43 -14.76 10.55
CA ASP A 10 -14.50 -15.50 11.41
C ASP A 10 -13.17 -15.75 10.69
N GLY A 11 -12.05 -15.55 11.39
CA GLY A 11 -10.71 -15.85 10.86
C GLY A 11 -10.11 -14.78 9.92
N VAL A 12 -10.77 -13.64 9.72
CA VAL A 12 -10.30 -12.62 8.75
C VAL A 12 -8.93 -12.06 9.14
N ALA A 13 -8.71 -11.72 10.41
CA ALA A 13 -7.44 -11.14 10.86
C ALA A 13 -6.29 -12.15 10.76
N GLU A 14 -6.53 -13.40 11.13
CA GLU A 14 -5.59 -14.51 11.05
C GLU A 14 -5.23 -14.83 9.59
N THR A 15 -6.22 -14.77 8.71
CA THR A 15 -6.03 -14.95 7.26
C THR A 15 -5.17 -13.83 6.70
N ILE A 16 -5.47 -12.56 7.01
CA ILE A 16 -4.67 -11.41 6.58
C ILE A 16 -3.22 -11.54 7.07
N ALA A 17 -3.01 -11.93 8.33
CA ALA A 17 -1.68 -12.16 8.88
C ALA A 17 -0.93 -13.28 8.13
N SER A 18 -1.61 -14.38 7.80
CA SER A 18 -1.04 -15.51 7.06
C SER A 18 -0.66 -15.12 5.63
N LEU A 19 -1.53 -14.37 4.94
CA LEU A 19 -1.25 -13.86 3.59
C LEU A 19 -0.06 -12.90 3.59
N ARG A 20 0.06 -12.06 4.62
CA ARG A 20 1.21 -11.16 4.80
C ARG A 20 2.51 -11.92 5.05
N GLN A 21 2.49 -12.93 5.92
CA GLN A 21 3.65 -13.79 6.16
C GLN A 21 4.09 -14.55 4.91
N ALA A 22 3.15 -14.86 4.01
CA ALA A 22 3.43 -15.41 2.68
C ALA A 22 3.97 -14.39 1.66
N GLY A 23 4.17 -13.12 2.06
CA GLY A 23 4.69 -12.06 1.21
C GLY A 23 3.67 -11.45 0.23
N LEU A 24 2.36 -11.65 0.47
CA LEU A 24 1.32 -11.09 -0.38
C LEU A 24 0.99 -9.65 0.02
N GLN A 25 1.03 -8.74 -0.94
CA GLN A 25 0.52 -7.38 -0.76
C GLN A 25 -1.01 -7.37 -0.85
N ILE A 26 -1.66 -6.78 0.16
CA ILE A 26 -3.11 -6.77 0.28
C ILE A 26 -3.65 -5.37 0.03
N TRP A 27 -4.56 -5.27 -0.94
CA TRP A 27 -5.23 -4.03 -1.32
C TRP A 27 -6.74 -4.22 -1.09
N VAL A 28 -7.37 -3.31 -0.35
CA VAL A 28 -8.81 -3.34 -0.09
C VAL A 28 -9.49 -2.22 -0.87
N LEU A 29 -10.48 -2.59 -1.68
CA LEU A 29 -11.25 -1.65 -2.49
C LEU A 29 -12.73 -1.73 -2.10
N THR A 30 -13.19 -0.77 -1.30
CA THR A 30 -14.57 -0.71 -0.81
C THR A 30 -15.35 0.49 -1.37
N GLY A 31 -16.67 0.34 -1.43
CA GLY A 31 -17.60 1.44 -1.70
C GLY A 31 -17.97 2.24 -0.45
N ASP A 32 -17.54 1.79 0.74
CA ASP A 32 -17.85 2.45 2.01
C ASP A 32 -17.16 3.80 2.15
N LYS A 33 -17.66 4.59 3.12
CA LYS A 33 -17.01 5.84 3.52
C LYS A 33 -15.64 5.56 4.13
N GLN A 34 -14.75 6.55 4.06
CA GLN A 34 -13.37 6.42 4.52
C GLN A 34 -13.29 6.02 6.00
N GLU A 35 -14.12 6.62 6.85
CA GLU A 35 -14.11 6.37 8.30
C GLU A 35 -14.43 4.91 8.60
N THR A 36 -15.48 4.37 7.98
CA THR A 36 -15.85 2.95 8.10
C THR A 36 -14.76 2.05 7.55
N ALA A 37 -14.22 2.36 6.37
CA ALA A 37 -13.18 1.56 5.73
C ALA A 37 -11.90 1.48 6.59
N VAL A 38 -11.50 2.60 7.20
CA VAL A 38 -10.33 2.66 8.10
C VAL A 38 -10.60 1.87 9.38
N ASN A 39 -11.79 1.99 9.97
CA ASN A 39 -12.16 1.21 11.16
C ASN A 39 -12.11 -0.30 10.87
N ILE A 40 -12.63 -0.72 9.72
CA ILE A 40 -12.56 -2.12 9.27
C ILE A 40 -11.10 -2.55 9.06
N ALA A 41 -10.28 -1.71 8.45
CA ALA A 41 -8.86 -2.00 8.23
C ALA A 41 -8.08 -2.21 9.54
N TYR A 42 -8.39 -1.45 10.59
CA TYR A 42 -7.83 -1.67 11.93
C TYR A 42 -8.39 -2.94 12.59
N ALA A 43 -9.71 -3.17 12.49
CA ALA A 43 -10.36 -4.33 13.09
C ALA A 43 -9.80 -5.65 12.51
N CYS A 44 -9.49 -5.68 11.22
CA CYS A 44 -8.97 -6.86 10.54
C CYS A 44 -7.43 -6.94 10.51
N LYS A 45 -6.72 -6.02 11.19
CA LYS A 45 -5.25 -5.95 11.22
C LYS A 45 -4.61 -5.80 9.83
N LEU A 46 -5.32 -5.12 8.92
CA LEU A 46 -4.75 -4.63 7.68
C LEU A 46 -3.94 -3.34 7.93
N LEU A 47 -4.40 -2.48 8.82
CA LEU A 47 -3.62 -1.35 9.30
C LEU A 47 -3.38 -1.56 10.80
N ASP A 48 -2.17 -1.25 11.28
CA ASP A 48 -1.90 -1.20 12.71
C ASP A 48 -2.01 0.25 13.20
N PRO A 49 -2.56 0.52 14.40
CA PRO A 49 -2.68 1.89 14.94
C PRO A 49 -1.35 2.61 15.14
N GLU A 50 -0.24 1.86 15.20
CA GLU A 50 1.12 2.40 15.32
C GLU A 50 1.75 2.70 13.94
N GLU A 51 1.10 2.29 12.85
CA GLU A 51 1.56 2.61 11.51
C GLU A 51 1.26 4.05 11.14
N GLU A 52 2.12 4.56 10.27
CA GLU A 52 1.84 5.82 9.62
C GLU A 52 0.87 5.61 8.45
N ILE A 53 -0.08 6.53 8.29
CA ILE A 53 -1.04 6.49 7.20
C ILE A 53 -0.86 7.70 6.30
N LEU A 54 -0.54 7.44 5.03
CA LEU A 54 -0.63 8.43 3.96
C LEU A 54 -2.08 8.49 3.46
N THR A 55 -2.70 9.65 3.57
CA THR A 55 -4.06 9.88 3.08
C THR A 55 -4.04 10.77 1.85
N LEU A 56 -4.53 10.25 0.72
CA LEU A 56 -4.61 10.97 -0.56
C LEU A 56 -6.06 11.37 -0.83
N ASN A 57 -6.37 12.62 -0.53
CA ASN A 57 -7.67 13.25 -0.78
C ASN A 57 -7.46 14.57 -1.54
N ALA A 58 -7.73 14.56 -2.85
CA ALA A 58 -7.63 15.67 -3.78
C ALA A 58 -8.99 16.02 -4.38
N ASP A 59 -9.18 17.30 -4.67
CA ASP A 59 -10.36 17.84 -5.34
C ASP A 59 -10.11 18.21 -6.81
N SER A 60 -8.86 18.17 -7.28
CA SER A 60 -8.47 18.31 -8.67
C SER A 60 -7.35 17.34 -9.08
N GLN A 61 -7.13 17.21 -10.39
CA GLN A 61 -6.04 16.38 -10.93
C GLN A 61 -4.66 16.95 -10.59
N GLU A 62 -4.50 18.27 -10.61
CA GLU A 62 -3.27 18.97 -10.24
C GLU A 62 -2.95 18.78 -8.75
N ALA A 63 -3.96 18.89 -7.88
CA ALA A 63 -3.82 18.61 -6.45
C ALA A 63 -3.40 17.15 -6.20
N CYS A 64 -4.00 16.20 -6.94
CA CYS A 64 -3.61 14.79 -6.88
C CYS A 64 -2.15 14.58 -7.27
N ALA A 65 -1.69 15.22 -8.35
CA ALA A 65 -0.31 15.13 -8.80
C ALA A 65 0.68 15.61 -7.73
N LEU A 66 0.39 16.76 -7.09
CA LEU A 66 1.23 17.31 -6.02
C LEU A 66 1.27 16.38 -4.80
N LEU A 67 0.12 15.85 -4.38
CA LEU A 67 0.06 14.91 -3.25
C LEU A 67 0.85 13.62 -3.51
N LEU A 68 0.81 13.11 -4.74
CA LEU A 68 1.59 11.93 -5.13
C LEU A 68 3.10 12.23 -5.10
N ASP A 69 3.53 13.37 -5.62
CA ASP A 69 4.94 13.78 -5.62
C ASP A 69 5.45 14.02 -4.19
N GLU A 70 4.67 14.69 -3.34
CA GLU A 70 4.98 14.91 -1.92
C GLU A 70 5.09 13.58 -1.18
N SER A 71 4.15 12.65 -1.42
CA SER A 71 4.16 11.32 -0.80
C SER A 71 5.39 10.51 -1.22
N LEU A 72 5.78 10.55 -2.50
CA LEU A 72 6.99 9.88 -2.97
C LEU A 72 8.25 10.45 -2.31
N HIS A 73 8.35 11.78 -2.24
CA HIS A 73 9.48 12.43 -1.57
C HIS A 73 9.54 12.06 -0.09
N TYR A 74 8.39 12.09 0.59
CA TYR A 74 8.28 11.74 2.00
C TYR A 74 8.77 10.31 2.28
N ILE A 75 8.29 9.35 1.49
CA ILE A 75 8.69 7.94 1.61
C ILE A 75 10.20 7.79 1.39
N GLN A 76 10.76 8.43 0.36
CA GLN A 76 12.19 8.38 0.06
C GLN A 76 13.05 8.99 1.18
N ALA A 77 12.64 10.14 1.71
CA ALA A 77 13.34 10.79 2.81
C ALA A 77 13.33 9.92 4.08
N LYS A 78 12.20 9.27 4.38
CA LYS A 78 12.06 8.37 5.53
C LYS A 78 12.96 7.13 5.40
N PHE A 79 13.13 6.63 4.17
CA PHE A 79 14.03 5.50 3.90
C PHE A 79 15.50 5.85 4.14
N LEU A 80 15.94 7.05 3.71
CA LEU A 80 17.33 7.49 3.87
C LEU A 80 17.72 7.71 5.35
N CYS A 81 16.82 8.27 6.16
CA CYS A 81 17.11 8.59 7.57
C CYS A 81 17.04 7.37 8.51
N SER A 82 16.25 6.35 8.18
CA SER A 82 16.10 5.13 9.00
C SER A 82 17.35 4.23 8.98
N SER A 83 18.37 4.58 8.19
CA SER A 83 19.63 3.84 8.07
C SER A 83 20.63 4.12 9.23
N SER A 84 20.23 4.86 10.27
CA SER A 84 21.16 5.37 11.29
C SER A 84 21.29 4.56 12.58
N ASP A 85 20.52 3.48 12.79
CA ASP A 85 20.65 2.64 13.99
C ASP A 85 20.89 1.16 13.64
N HIS A 86 22.14 0.82 13.29
CA HIS A 86 22.98 -0.10 14.07
C HIS A 86 24.38 -0.17 13.44
N THR A 87 25.40 0.09 14.25
CA THR A 87 26.84 -0.06 13.99
C THR A 87 27.20 -1.41 13.33
N THR A 88 27.90 -1.38 12.18
CA THR A 88 29.30 -1.83 12.01
C THR A 88 29.73 -1.75 10.53
N THR A 89 30.73 -0.90 10.31
CA THR A 89 31.66 -0.78 9.18
C THR A 89 31.67 -1.89 8.11
N LYS A 90 31.43 -1.48 6.84
CA LYS A 90 32.36 -1.66 5.70
C LYS A 90 31.85 -0.91 4.46
N SER A 91 32.61 0.10 4.06
CA SER A 91 32.55 0.73 2.74
C SER A 91 32.55 -0.31 1.62
N PHE A 92 31.74 -0.14 0.58
CA PHE A 92 32.16 -0.37 -0.81
C PHE A 92 31.17 0.27 -1.81
N HIS A 93 31.75 0.72 -2.92
CA HIS A 93 31.27 1.62 -3.98
C HIS A 93 29.91 1.37 -4.66
N SER A 94 29.20 2.48 -4.92
CA SER A 94 28.44 2.91 -6.12
C SER A 94 27.73 1.91 -7.05
N ASN A 95 26.47 2.25 -7.36
CA ASN A 95 25.54 1.77 -8.41
C ASN A 95 24.53 0.70 -7.99
N VAL A 96 23.36 1.13 -7.50
CA VAL A 96 22.14 0.32 -7.58
C VAL A 96 20.93 1.23 -7.80
N SER A 97 20.14 0.93 -8.84
CA SER A 97 18.87 1.55 -9.18
C SER A 97 17.88 1.50 -7.99
N PRO A 98 17.04 2.52 -7.78
CA PRO A 98 16.17 2.61 -6.58
C PRO A 98 14.98 1.62 -6.59
N PHE A 99 14.80 0.86 -7.66
CA PHE A 99 13.80 -0.21 -7.75
C PHE A 99 14.52 -1.56 -7.87
N GLY A 100 14.92 -2.10 -6.73
CA GLY A 100 15.55 -3.41 -6.65
C GLY A 100 14.56 -4.52 -6.98
N ILE A 101 14.78 -5.17 -8.12
CA ILE A 101 14.30 -6.51 -8.43
C ILE A 101 14.62 -7.43 -7.24
N PHE A 102 13.60 -8.13 -6.75
CA PHE A 102 13.69 -9.13 -5.69
C PHE A 102 14.76 -10.17 -6.06
N THR A 103 15.97 -10.05 -5.51
CA THR A 103 16.99 -11.10 -5.60
C THR A 103 16.67 -12.12 -4.52
N PRO A 104 16.48 -13.41 -4.85
CA PRO A 104 16.15 -14.41 -3.84
C PRO A 104 17.33 -14.57 -2.86
N PRO A 105 17.07 -14.69 -1.54
CA PRO A 105 18.13 -14.85 -0.56
C PRO A 105 18.84 -16.21 -0.73
N PRO A 106 20.11 -16.32 -0.32
CA PRO A 106 20.83 -17.59 -0.31
C PRO A 106 20.10 -18.62 0.56
N PRO A 107 20.18 -19.93 0.23
CA PRO A 107 19.39 -21.00 0.85
C PRO A 107 19.70 -21.29 2.33
N SER A 108 20.56 -20.49 2.97
CA SER A 108 21.00 -20.64 4.36
C SER A 108 20.49 -19.54 5.30
N CYS A 109 19.73 -18.57 4.81
CA CYS A 109 19.13 -17.52 5.66
C CYS A 109 17.66 -17.85 5.97
N PRO A 110 17.22 -17.82 7.25
CA PRO A 110 15.79 -17.73 7.53
C PRO A 110 15.24 -16.47 6.83
N PRO A 111 14.04 -16.51 6.23
CA PRO A 111 13.47 -15.35 5.56
C PRO A 111 13.26 -14.25 6.60
N ALA A 112 14.15 -13.25 6.61
CA ALA A 112 13.87 -12.00 7.27
C ALA A 112 12.62 -11.41 6.61
N PRO A 113 11.62 -10.94 7.37
CA PRO A 113 10.50 -10.24 6.76
C PRO A 113 11.08 -9.12 5.90
N PRO A 114 10.62 -8.94 4.64
CA PRO A 114 11.06 -7.81 3.85
C PRO A 114 10.81 -6.56 4.70
N ALA A 115 11.80 -5.67 4.80
CA ALA A 115 11.67 -4.39 5.47
C ALA A 115 10.75 -3.49 4.64
N VAL A 116 9.47 -3.87 4.54
CA VAL A 116 8.42 -3.06 3.98
C VAL A 116 8.13 -1.97 4.99
N HIS A 117 8.06 -0.74 4.51
CA HIS A 117 7.70 0.39 5.33
C HIS A 117 6.35 0.11 6.00
N GLN A 118 6.28 0.38 7.30
CA GLN A 118 5.07 0.28 8.13
C GLN A 118 4.16 1.50 7.83
N ILE A 119 3.87 1.72 6.54
CA ILE A 119 3.05 2.80 6.01
C ILE A 119 1.83 2.18 5.32
N GLY A 120 0.65 2.62 5.71
CA GLY A 120 -0.61 2.38 5.00
C GLY A 120 -0.93 3.51 4.04
N LEU A 121 -1.56 3.19 2.92
CA LEU A 121 -2.13 4.17 2.00
C LEU A 121 -3.66 4.16 2.09
N VAL A 122 -4.28 5.33 2.28
CA VAL A 122 -5.72 5.52 2.15
C VAL A 122 -5.99 6.51 1.02
N ILE A 123 -6.82 6.12 0.05
CA ILE A 123 -7.20 6.98 -1.08
C ILE A 123 -8.72 6.93 -1.27
N ASP A 124 -9.35 8.08 -1.45
CA ASP A 124 -10.78 8.15 -1.74
C ASP A 124 -11.10 7.95 -3.22
N GLY A 125 -12.35 7.61 -3.52
CA GLY A 125 -12.79 7.31 -4.87
C GLY A 125 -12.62 8.49 -5.84
N ARG A 126 -12.71 9.74 -5.37
CA ARG A 126 -12.49 10.90 -6.24
C ARG A 126 -11.01 11.01 -6.63
N THR A 127 -10.11 10.97 -5.65
CA THR A 127 -8.67 11.03 -5.90
C THR A 127 -8.19 9.84 -6.72
N LEU A 128 -8.75 8.66 -6.46
CA LEU A 128 -8.46 7.46 -7.24
C LEU A 128 -8.80 7.64 -8.73
N ALA A 129 -9.86 8.40 -9.07
CA ALA A 129 -10.18 8.69 -10.46
C ALA A 129 -9.05 9.49 -11.15
N TYR A 130 -8.48 10.49 -10.47
CA TYR A 130 -7.34 11.26 -10.98
C TYR A 130 -6.05 10.42 -11.02
N ALA A 131 -5.79 9.63 -9.97
CA ALA A 131 -4.60 8.80 -9.84
C ALA A 131 -4.55 7.65 -10.87
N LEU A 132 -5.71 7.23 -11.40
CA LEU A 132 -5.81 6.24 -12.48
C LEU A 132 -5.66 6.84 -13.89
N ASP A 133 -5.50 8.15 -14.01
CA ASP A 133 -5.18 8.78 -15.29
C ASP A 133 -3.77 8.38 -15.76
N GLN A 134 -3.59 8.26 -17.08
CA GLN A 134 -2.32 7.80 -17.67
C GLN A 134 -1.12 8.69 -17.29
N SER A 135 -1.35 9.97 -16.97
CA SER A 135 -0.31 10.89 -16.53
C SER A 135 0.16 10.65 -15.08
N LEU A 136 -0.67 10.03 -14.23
CA LEU A 136 -0.43 9.87 -12.79
C LEU A 136 -0.32 8.42 -12.33
N GLU A 137 -0.78 7.46 -13.13
CA GLU A 137 -0.87 6.04 -12.76
C GLU A 137 0.47 5.43 -12.30
N GLU A 138 1.60 5.89 -12.87
CA GLU A 138 2.92 5.39 -12.50
C GLU A 138 3.38 5.93 -11.15
N LYS A 139 3.09 7.20 -10.86
CA LYS A 139 3.38 7.81 -9.56
C LYS A 139 2.52 7.18 -8.47
N PHE A 140 1.23 6.97 -8.76
CA PHE A 140 0.33 6.26 -7.87
C PHE A 140 0.82 4.85 -7.54
N LEU A 141 1.23 4.08 -8.56
CA LEU A 141 1.80 2.74 -8.34
C LEU A 141 3.09 2.80 -7.51
N ALA A 142 3.97 3.77 -7.72
CA ALA A 142 5.20 3.91 -6.95
C ALA A 142 4.93 4.19 -5.45
N VAL A 143 3.97 5.06 -5.14
CA VAL A 143 3.52 5.28 -3.75
C VAL A 143 2.92 4.00 -3.18
N ALA A 144 1.98 3.39 -3.91
CA ALA A 144 1.24 2.22 -3.44
C ALA A 144 2.13 0.98 -3.23
N GLN A 145 3.16 0.78 -4.07
CA GLN A 145 4.14 -0.30 -3.92
C GLN A 145 5.04 -0.13 -2.70
N SER A 146 5.27 1.11 -2.28
CA SER A 146 6.08 1.43 -1.10
C SER A 146 5.30 1.23 0.20
N CYS A 147 3.97 1.15 0.13
CA CYS A 147 3.09 0.92 1.28
C CYS A 147 2.88 -0.57 1.55
N ARG A 148 2.71 -0.91 2.83
CA ARG A 148 2.42 -2.29 3.27
C ARG A 148 0.99 -2.73 2.91
N ALA A 149 0.05 -1.79 2.92
CA ALA A 149 -1.33 -2.01 2.53
C ALA A 149 -1.91 -0.76 1.85
N VAL A 150 -2.88 -0.98 0.97
CA VAL A 150 -3.61 0.08 0.26
C VAL A 150 -5.10 -0.08 0.51
N LEU A 151 -5.75 1.00 0.93
CA LEU A 151 -7.18 1.09 1.17
C LEU A 151 -7.80 2.13 0.23
N CYS A 152 -8.52 1.66 -0.77
CA CYS A 152 -9.33 2.51 -1.63
C CYS A 152 -10.77 2.53 -1.10
N CYS A 153 -11.24 3.69 -0.64
CA CYS A 153 -12.61 3.88 -0.17
C CYS A 153 -13.47 4.58 -1.23
N ARG A 154 -14.81 4.50 -1.10
CA ARG A 154 -15.78 5.06 -2.07
C ARG A 154 -15.52 4.68 -3.54
N SER A 155 -14.88 3.53 -3.79
CA SER A 155 -14.49 3.09 -5.13
C SER A 155 -15.66 2.46 -5.87
N THR A 156 -15.95 2.96 -7.08
CA THR A 156 -16.99 2.41 -7.97
C THR A 156 -16.57 1.07 -8.58
N PRO A 157 -17.50 0.21 -9.02
CA PRO A 157 -17.15 -1.06 -9.68
C PRO A 157 -16.17 -0.91 -10.85
N LEU A 158 -16.32 0.15 -11.64
CA LEU A 158 -15.41 0.47 -12.74
C LEU A 158 -14.00 0.76 -12.23
N GLN A 159 -13.85 1.63 -11.22
CA GLN A 159 -12.55 1.95 -10.63
C GLN A 159 -11.87 0.71 -10.06
N LYS A 160 -12.60 -0.18 -9.39
CA LYS A 160 -12.04 -1.44 -8.88
C LYS A 160 -11.42 -2.28 -10.01
N SER A 161 -12.14 -2.41 -11.12
CA SER A 161 -11.62 -3.13 -12.29
C SER A 161 -10.40 -2.45 -12.92
N MET A 162 -10.35 -1.12 -12.91
CA MET A 162 -9.23 -0.34 -13.42
C MET A 162 -7.97 -0.53 -12.57
N VAL A 163 -8.10 -0.51 -11.24
CA VAL A 163 -6.97 -0.77 -10.33
C VAL A 163 -6.40 -2.17 -10.58
N VAL A 164 -7.24 -3.20 -10.66
CA VAL A 164 -6.78 -4.58 -10.92
C VAL A 164 -6.05 -4.68 -12.27
N LYS A 165 -6.58 -4.03 -13.32
CA LYS A 165 -5.95 -3.98 -14.64
C LYS A 165 -4.61 -3.25 -14.60
N LEU A 166 -4.55 -2.09 -13.94
CA LEU A 166 -3.35 -1.28 -13.79
C LEU A 166 -2.23 -2.09 -13.13
N VAL A 167 -2.51 -2.68 -11.96
CA VAL A 167 -1.57 -3.50 -11.19
C VAL A 167 -1.07 -4.69 -12.03
N ARG A 168 -1.99 -5.42 -12.68
CA ARG A 168 -1.63 -6.58 -13.51
C ARG A 168 -0.74 -6.18 -14.69
N ASN A 169 -1.07 -5.09 -15.38
CA ASN A 169 -0.39 -4.72 -16.62
C ASN A 169 0.96 -4.03 -16.38
N LYS A 170 1.04 -3.14 -15.39
CA LYS A 170 2.27 -2.38 -15.10
C LYS A 170 3.27 -3.19 -14.30
N LEU A 171 2.81 -3.95 -13.30
CA LEU A 171 3.71 -4.71 -12.42
C LEU A 171 4.01 -6.12 -12.94
N LYS A 172 3.22 -6.62 -13.89
CA LYS A 172 3.34 -7.99 -14.44
C LYS A 172 3.31 -9.08 -13.37
N VAL A 173 2.54 -8.86 -12.30
CA VAL A 173 2.34 -9.80 -11.20
C VAL A 173 1.04 -10.59 -11.38
N MET A 174 0.94 -11.74 -10.70
CA MET A 174 -0.34 -12.43 -10.54
C MET A 174 -1.21 -11.67 -9.55
N THR A 175 -2.43 -11.30 -9.95
CA THR A 175 -3.40 -10.63 -9.10
C THR A 175 -4.57 -11.57 -8.78
N LEU A 176 -4.98 -11.58 -7.51
CA LEU A 176 -6.19 -12.28 -7.04
C LEU A 176 -7.20 -11.22 -6.59
N ALA A 177 -8.42 -11.28 -7.13
CA ALA A 177 -9.52 -10.41 -6.71
C ALA A 177 -10.60 -11.26 -6.05
N ILE A 178 -10.98 -10.89 -4.83
CA ILE A 178 -12.04 -11.55 -4.04
C ILE A 178 -13.10 -10.50 -3.73
N GLY A 179 -14.36 -10.80 -4.06
CA GLY A 179 -15.50 -9.94 -3.79
C GLY A 179 -16.78 -10.77 -3.74
N LYS A 180 -17.80 -10.25 -3.07
CA LYS A 180 -19.18 -10.76 -3.14
C LYS A 180 -19.98 -9.97 -4.16
#